data_AF-A0A5D9CYQ6-F1
#
_entry.id   AF-A0A5D9CYQ6-F1
#
_cell.length_a   1.000
_cell.length_b   1.000
_cell.length_c   1.000
_cell.angle_alpha   90.00
_cell.angle_beta   90.00
_cell.angle_gamma   90.00
#
_symmetry.space_group_name_H-M   'P 1'
#
loop_
_entity.id
_entity.type
_entity.pdbx_description
1 polymer ?
#
loop_
_entity_poly.entity_id
_entity_poly.type
_entity_poly.pdbx_seq_one_letter_code
_entity_poly.pdbx_strand_id
1 'polypeptide(L)'
;MRFRRWHRPEPYGDTSRKRAAFLRKQRLEREALPLFAEEIAAGQHGVDDEMARRAVWWDEAERERRDQRAVWWRKGRARLFALPDRLRARVREIWRTCPYPADPASFVDFLHQIAVGKLDPWRPPWQFHPERTARITRDPSTFNEAFRRIGGRKAGIGPSAPDVDELLYCGNLGSGILFLRSRLRPVDTGGNVHIAACHHANAAQRLEIEVRGACSDTELALIERLAQATETRPVVVQRVVMGGPS
;
A
#
# COMPACT_ATOMS: atom_id res chain seq x y z
N MET A 1 -19.40 -9.99 10.81
CA MET A 1 -18.36 -8.97 11.08
C MET A 1 -17.54 -9.42 12.27
N ARG A 2 -16.26 -9.03 12.39
CA ARG A 2 -15.38 -9.46 13.48
C ARG A 2 -15.72 -8.71 14.77
N PHE A 3 -16.19 -9.41 15.79
CA PHE A 3 -16.41 -8.88 17.13
C PHE A 3 -16.03 -9.92 18.18
N ARG A 4 -15.34 -9.50 19.23
CA ARG A 4 -15.11 -10.36 20.41
C ARG A 4 -16.44 -10.60 21.11
N ARG A 5 -16.66 -11.88 21.45
CA ARG A 5 -17.79 -12.30 22.28
C ARG A 5 -17.70 -11.57 23.62
N TRP A 6 -18.81 -10.99 24.07
CA TRP A 6 -18.88 -10.42 25.42
C TRP A 6 -18.90 -11.55 26.43
N HIS A 7 -18.19 -11.36 27.55
CA HIS A 7 -18.18 -12.34 28.63
C HIS A 7 -19.59 -12.50 29.22
N ARG A 8 -19.84 -13.64 29.88
CA ARG A 8 -21.07 -13.82 30.63
C ARG A 8 -20.96 -12.98 31.91
N PRO A 9 -21.96 -12.15 32.25
CA PRO A 9 -21.97 -11.45 33.52
C PRO A 9 -21.88 -12.44 34.67
N GLU A 10 -20.93 -12.22 35.57
CA GLU A 10 -20.78 -12.95 36.82
C GLU A 10 -21.05 -12.00 37.97
N PRO A 11 -21.67 -12.48 39.07
CA PRO A 11 -21.86 -11.67 40.27
C PRO A 11 -20.53 -11.17 40.83
N TYR A 12 -20.58 -10.12 41.65
CA TYR A 12 -19.39 -9.63 42.33
C TYR A 12 -18.81 -10.69 43.27
N GLY A 13 -17.65 -11.24 42.92
CA GLY A 13 -16.95 -12.19 43.77
C GLY A 13 -16.32 -11.49 44.98
N ASP A 14 -16.97 -11.56 46.15
CA ASP A 14 -16.34 -11.18 47.41
C ASP A 14 -15.20 -12.18 47.74
N THR A 15 -14.01 -11.65 48.03
CA THR A 15 -12.82 -12.47 48.30
C THR A 15 -12.07 -11.92 49.49
N SER A 16 -11.39 -12.80 50.23
CA SER A 16 -10.51 -12.41 51.35
C SER A 16 -9.50 -11.33 50.94
N ARG A 17 -8.95 -11.41 49.72
CA ARG A 17 -8.04 -10.40 49.17
C ARG A 17 -8.70 -9.02 48.99
N LYS A 18 -9.94 -8.96 48.50
CA LYS A 18 -10.68 -7.69 48.32
C LYS A 18 -11.02 -7.06 49.67
N ARG A 19 -11.46 -7.88 50.64
CA ARG A 19 -11.71 -7.45 52.02
C ARG A 19 -10.45 -6.90 52.68
N ALA A 20 -9.33 -7.62 52.61
CA ALA A 20 -8.05 -7.19 53.15
C ALA A 20 -7.53 -5.90 52.48
N ALA A 21 -7.72 -5.75 51.16
CA ALA A 21 -7.34 -4.54 50.45
C ALA A 21 -8.16 -3.31 50.91
N PHE A 22 -9.44 -3.49 51.22
CA PHE A 22 -10.27 -2.42 51.76
C PHE A 22 -9.86 -2.02 53.18
N LEU A 23 -9.62 -2.98 54.07
CA LEU A 23 -9.13 -2.70 55.42
C LEU A 23 -7.75 -2.01 55.39
N ARG A 24 -6.87 -2.42 54.48
CA ARG A 24 -5.59 -1.74 54.26
C ARG A 24 -5.78 -0.30 53.79
N LYS A 25 -6.71 -0.05 52.87
CA LYS A 25 -7.07 1.31 52.44
C LYS A 25 -7.54 2.15 53.63
N GLN A 26 -8.48 1.64 54.43
CA GLN A 26 -8.99 2.34 55.62
C GLN A 26 -7.88 2.66 56.64
N ARG A 27 -6.94 1.72 56.84
CA ARG A 27 -5.77 1.97 57.69
C ARG A 27 -4.88 3.09 57.15
N LEU A 28 -4.55 3.04 55.86
CA LEU A 28 -3.72 4.06 55.22
C LEU A 28 -4.37 5.45 55.25
N GLU A 29 -5.70 5.53 55.13
CA GLU A 29 -6.43 6.80 55.26
C GLU A 29 -6.30 7.41 56.67
N ARG A 30 -6.36 6.59 57.72
CA ARG A 30 -6.15 7.04 59.11
C ARG A 30 -4.69 7.43 59.37
N GLU A 31 -3.75 6.63 58.85
CA GLU A 31 -2.30 6.89 58.99
C GLU A 31 -1.87 8.16 58.23
N ALA A 32 -2.55 8.51 57.14
CA ALA A 32 -2.25 9.71 56.35
C ALA A 32 -2.59 11.01 57.09
N LEU A 33 -3.57 10.98 58.00
CA LEU A 33 -4.01 12.15 58.78
C LEU A 33 -4.13 11.79 60.28
N PRO A 34 -3.01 11.61 60.99
CA PRO A 34 -3.02 11.07 62.36
C PRO A 34 -3.84 11.89 63.36
N LEU A 35 -3.84 13.23 63.24
CA LEU A 35 -4.61 14.12 64.11
C LEU A 35 -6.13 13.93 63.96
N PHE A 36 -6.57 13.42 62.81
CA PHE A 36 -7.98 13.15 62.49
C PHE A 36 -8.29 11.64 62.46
N ALA A 37 -7.39 10.78 62.92
CA ALA A 37 -7.52 9.34 62.77
C ALA A 37 -8.80 8.77 63.40
N GLU A 38 -9.18 9.27 64.58
CA GLU A 38 -10.42 8.88 65.28
C GLU A 38 -11.67 9.36 64.55
N GLU A 39 -11.67 10.60 64.06
CA GLU A 39 -12.78 11.16 63.27
C GLU A 39 -12.95 10.41 61.93
N ILE A 40 -11.85 10.10 61.27
CA ILE A 40 -11.83 9.29 60.04
C ILE A 40 -12.35 7.87 60.32
N ALA A 41 -11.90 7.24 61.42
CA ALA A 41 -12.38 5.91 61.82
C ALA A 41 -13.89 5.90 62.08
N ALA A 42 -14.43 6.93 62.75
CA ALA A 42 -15.85 7.05 63.03
C ALA A 42 -16.71 7.18 61.75
N GLY A 43 -16.16 7.77 60.69
CA GLY A 43 -16.82 7.87 59.39
C GLY A 43 -16.65 6.65 58.47
N GLN A 44 -15.78 5.70 58.82
CA GLN A 44 -15.50 4.52 58.00
C GLN A 44 -16.55 3.42 58.22
N HIS A 45 -17.18 2.95 57.13
CA HIS A 45 -18.14 1.85 57.19
C HIS A 45 -17.47 0.47 57.21
N GLY A 46 -18.23 -0.55 57.60
CA GLY A 46 -17.75 -1.93 57.72
C GLY A 46 -17.33 -2.54 56.38
N VAL A 47 -16.45 -3.54 56.45
CA VAL A 47 -16.01 -4.27 55.25
C VAL A 47 -17.15 -5.03 54.57
N ASP A 48 -18.09 -5.59 55.34
CA ASP A 48 -19.26 -6.28 54.80
C ASP A 48 -20.19 -5.30 54.07
N ASP A 49 -20.40 -4.11 54.64
CA ASP A 49 -21.20 -3.04 54.01
C ASP A 49 -20.57 -2.57 52.69
N GLU A 50 -19.24 -2.46 52.63
CA GLU A 50 -18.53 -2.12 51.39
C GLU A 50 -18.68 -3.22 50.34
N MET A 51 -18.55 -4.49 50.73
CA MET A 51 -18.68 -5.60 49.78
C MET A 51 -20.11 -5.68 49.23
N ALA A 52 -21.12 -5.46 50.08
CA ALA A 52 -22.52 -5.38 49.67
C ALA A 52 -22.75 -4.20 48.70
N ARG A 53 -22.23 -3.01 49.03
CA ARG A 53 -22.32 -1.83 48.14
C ARG A 53 -21.65 -2.08 46.79
N ARG A 54 -20.47 -2.70 46.79
CA ARG A 54 -19.76 -3.05 45.54
C ARG A 54 -20.49 -4.10 44.73
N ALA A 55 -21.19 -5.04 45.36
CA ALA A 55 -22.00 -6.02 44.65
C ALA A 55 -23.15 -5.36 43.89
N VAL A 56 -23.89 -4.45 44.54
CA VAL A 56 -24.96 -3.67 43.88
C VAL A 56 -24.41 -2.83 42.73
N TRP A 57 -23.34 -2.08 43.01
CA TRP A 57 -22.69 -1.24 42.00
C TRP A 57 -22.13 -2.05 40.82
N TRP A 58 -21.59 -3.24 41.07
CA TRP A 58 -21.04 -4.11 40.03
C TRP A 58 -22.09 -4.50 39.00
N ASP A 59 -23.29 -4.87 39.46
CA ASP A 59 -24.40 -5.25 38.59
C ASP A 59 -24.90 -4.06 37.75
N GLU A 60 -25.01 -2.88 38.36
CA GLU A 60 -25.33 -1.64 37.65
C GLU A 60 -24.27 -1.29 36.60
N ALA A 61 -23.00 -1.33 36.99
CA ALA A 61 -21.89 -1.04 36.09
C ALA A 61 -21.83 -2.06 34.92
N GLU A 62 -22.17 -3.32 35.15
CA GLU A 62 -22.22 -4.32 34.08
C GLU A 62 -23.41 -4.10 33.14
N ARG A 63 -24.58 -3.71 33.66
CA ARG A 63 -25.71 -3.29 32.82
C ARG A 63 -25.34 -2.09 31.96
N GLU A 64 -24.80 -1.03 32.56
CA GLU A 64 -24.39 0.19 31.86
C GLU A 64 -23.35 -0.11 30.77
N ARG A 65 -22.34 -0.95 31.05
CA ARG A 65 -21.36 -1.37 30.04
C ARG A 65 -22.01 -2.08 28.85
N ARG A 66 -22.99 -2.95 29.10
CA ARG A 66 -23.72 -3.66 28.04
C ARG A 66 -24.59 -2.71 27.22
N ASP A 67 -25.25 -1.77 27.87
CA ASP A 67 -26.10 -0.78 27.22
C ASP A 67 -25.26 0.17 26.36
N GLN A 68 -24.15 0.67 26.90
CA GLN A 68 -23.20 1.50 26.16
C GLN A 68 -22.63 0.75 24.95
N ARG A 69 -22.29 -0.54 25.11
CA ARG A 69 -21.84 -1.40 24.00
C ARG A 69 -22.93 -1.55 22.93
N ALA A 70 -24.19 -1.74 23.33
CA ALA A 70 -25.32 -1.84 22.42
C ALA A 70 -25.60 -0.51 21.68
N VAL A 71 -25.45 0.63 22.34
CA VAL A 71 -25.52 1.97 21.73
C VAL A 71 -24.45 2.11 20.63
N TRP A 72 -23.19 1.81 20.94
CA TRP A 72 -22.11 1.87 19.95
C TRP A 72 -22.33 0.90 18.79
N TRP A 73 -22.84 -0.30 19.07
CA TRP A 73 -23.18 -1.26 18.02
C TRP A 73 -24.25 -0.74 17.08
N ARG A 74 -25.35 -0.20 17.61
CA ARG A 74 -26.42 0.41 16.80
C ARG A 74 -25.89 1.57 15.95
N LYS A 75 -25.09 2.46 16.54
CA LYS A 75 -24.44 3.58 15.85
C LYS A 75 -23.51 3.11 14.72
N GLY A 76 -22.69 2.11 14.99
CA GLY A 76 -21.77 1.53 13.99
C GLY A 76 -22.51 0.86 12.84
N ARG A 77 -23.57 0.11 13.13
CA ARG A 77 -24.43 -0.46 12.08
C ARG A 77 -25.08 0.63 11.24
N ALA A 78 -25.72 1.62 11.86
CA ALA A 78 -26.39 2.70 11.12
C ALA A 78 -25.41 3.38 10.15
N ARG A 79 -24.21 3.73 10.62
CA ARG A 79 -23.14 4.31 9.78
C ARG A 79 -22.71 3.37 8.65
N LEU A 80 -22.48 2.10 8.94
CA LEU A 80 -22.08 1.13 7.92
C LEU A 80 -23.14 0.96 6.83
N PHE A 81 -24.42 0.89 7.21
CA PHE A 81 -25.52 0.68 6.27
C PHE A 81 -25.85 1.93 5.45
N ALA A 82 -25.45 3.13 5.90
CA ALA A 82 -25.52 4.36 5.13
C ALA A 82 -24.44 4.47 4.03
N LEU A 83 -23.40 3.62 4.05
CA LEU A 83 -22.36 3.64 3.02
C LEU A 83 -22.85 2.98 1.71
N PRO A 84 -22.38 3.46 0.54
CA PRO A 84 -22.61 2.79 -0.74
C PRO A 84 -22.16 1.32 -0.72
N ASP A 85 -22.86 0.45 -1.45
CA ASP A 85 -22.69 -1.01 -1.37
C ASP A 85 -21.24 -1.48 -1.54
N ARG A 86 -20.53 -0.92 -2.53
CA ARG A 86 -19.13 -1.26 -2.80
C ARG A 86 -18.23 -0.89 -1.62
N LEU A 87 -18.39 0.31 -1.06
CA LEU A 87 -17.62 0.77 0.08
C LEU A 87 -17.97 -0.04 1.34
N ARG A 88 -19.26 -0.31 1.56
CA ARG A 88 -19.76 -1.13 2.66
C ARG A 88 -19.18 -2.55 2.63
N ALA A 89 -19.14 -3.18 1.46
CA ALA A 89 -18.53 -4.49 1.26
C ALA A 89 -17.03 -4.46 1.59
N ARG A 90 -16.31 -3.45 1.08
CA ARG A 90 -14.87 -3.27 1.36
C ARG A 90 -14.59 -3.07 2.85
N VAL A 91 -15.36 -2.21 3.52
CA VAL A 91 -15.26 -1.98 4.97
C VAL A 91 -15.43 -3.28 5.75
N ARG A 92 -16.40 -4.12 5.39
CA ARG A 92 -16.62 -5.43 6.05
C ARG A 92 -15.45 -6.39 5.84
N GLU A 93 -14.76 -6.31 4.70
CA GLU A 93 -13.57 -7.10 4.40
C GLU A 93 -12.39 -6.65 5.27
N ILE A 94 -12.00 -5.37 5.18
CA ILE A 94 -10.84 -4.83 5.91
C ILE A 94 -11.02 -4.89 7.43
N TRP A 95 -12.25 -4.76 7.94
CA TRP A 95 -12.55 -4.89 9.37
C TRP A 95 -12.25 -6.30 9.91
N ARG A 96 -12.25 -7.34 9.06
CA ARG A 96 -11.88 -8.69 9.49
C ARG A 96 -10.37 -8.84 9.71
N THR A 97 -9.55 -8.08 9.00
CA THR A 97 -8.08 -8.20 9.04
C THR A 97 -7.38 -7.06 9.78
N CYS A 98 -8.10 -6.00 10.15
CA CYS A 98 -7.48 -4.84 10.79
C CYS A 98 -6.93 -5.16 12.18
N PRO A 99 -5.87 -4.46 12.63
CA PRO A 99 -5.25 -4.69 13.94
C PRO A 99 -6.07 -4.13 15.12
N TYR A 100 -7.13 -3.36 14.85
CA TYR A 100 -7.91 -2.69 15.88
C TYR A 100 -8.65 -3.68 16.80
N PRO A 101 -8.95 -3.29 18.05
CA PRO A 101 -9.78 -4.10 18.94
C PRO A 101 -11.14 -4.42 18.30
N ALA A 102 -11.57 -5.68 18.45
CA ALA A 102 -12.81 -6.16 17.85
C ALA A 102 -14.04 -5.85 18.73
N ASP A 103 -14.26 -4.57 19.02
CA ASP A 103 -15.40 -4.07 19.78
C ASP A 103 -16.16 -2.96 19.02
N PRO A 104 -17.42 -2.66 19.40
CA PRO A 104 -18.24 -1.68 18.71
C PRO A 104 -17.72 -0.24 18.73
N ALA A 105 -17.05 0.20 19.81
CA ALA A 105 -16.55 1.57 19.87
C ALA A 105 -15.39 1.76 18.88
N SER A 106 -14.44 0.82 18.87
CA SER A 106 -13.36 0.78 17.86
C SER A 106 -13.91 0.71 16.43
N PHE A 107 -14.99 -0.04 16.20
CA PHE A 107 -15.64 -0.09 14.88
C PHE A 107 -16.28 1.26 14.48
N VAL A 108 -16.89 1.97 15.42
CA VAL A 108 -17.49 3.29 15.15
C VAL A 108 -16.43 4.34 14.85
N ASP A 109 -15.30 4.29 15.57
CA ASP A 109 -14.15 5.15 15.31
C ASP A 109 -13.50 4.83 13.96
N PHE A 110 -13.33 3.53 13.64
CA PHE A 110 -12.87 3.08 12.33
C PHE A 110 -13.69 3.66 11.17
N LEU A 111 -15.02 3.61 11.27
CA LEU A 111 -15.91 4.22 10.29
C LEU A 111 -15.77 5.75 10.24
N HIS A 112 -15.54 6.39 11.39
CA HIS A 112 -15.30 7.82 11.46
C HIS A 112 -14.00 8.21 10.76
N GLN A 113 -12.90 7.48 10.99
CA GLN A 113 -11.60 7.70 10.34
C GLN A 113 -11.69 7.60 8.82
N ILE A 114 -12.50 6.66 8.29
CA ILE A 114 -12.79 6.58 6.86
C ILE A 114 -13.54 7.82 6.38
N ALA A 115 -14.58 8.23 7.12
CA ALA A 115 -15.40 9.39 6.75
C ALA A 115 -14.60 10.71 6.73
N VAL A 116 -13.63 10.88 7.64
CA VAL A 116 -12.75 12.07 7.67
C VAL A 116 -11.51 11.93 6.79
N GLY A 117 -11.38 10.85 6.01
CA GLY A 117 -10.26 10.64 5.09
C GLY A 117 -8.93 10.29 5.76
N LYS A 118 -8.91 10.06 7.08
CA LYS A 118 -7.70 9.60 7.80
C LYS A 118 -7.33 8.16 7.49
N LEU A 119 -8.33 7.36 7.09
CA LEU A 119 -8.15 5.96 6.77
C LEU A 119 -8.67 5.67 5.36
N ASP A 120 -7.79 5.26 4.45
CA ASP A 120 -8.18 4.77 3.14
C ASP A 120 -8.61 3.28 3.24
N PRO A 121 -9.89 2.96 2.96
CA PRO A 121 -10.36 1.57 2.96
C PRO A 121 -9.78 0.72 1.83
N TRP A 122 -9.24 1.34 0.76
CA TRP A 122 -8.66 0.64 -0.38
C TRP A 122 -7.18 0.34 -0.15
N ARG A 123 -6.43 1.28 0.41
CA ARG A 123 -5.05 1.10 0.90
C ARG A 123 -4.96 1.26 2.41
N PRO A 124 -5.44 0.28 3.20
CA PRO A 124 -5.32 0.36 4.64
C PRO A 124 -3.83 0.31 5.05
N PRO A 125 -3.42 1.08 6.07
CA PRO A 125 -2.00 1.24 6.44
C PRO A 125 -1.37 -0.01 7.06
N TRP A 126 -2.17 -0.96 7.55
CA TRP A 126 -1.68 -2.23 8.09
C TRP A 126 -1.53 -3.33 7.03
N GLN A 127 -1.86 -3.06 5.77
CA GLN A 127 -1.53 -3.95 4.66
C GLN A 127 -0.28 -3.43 3.97
N PHE A 128 0.67 -4.32 3.69
CA PHE A 128 1.84 -3.97 2.90
C PHE A 128 1.42 -3.69 1.46
N HIS A 129 1.76 -2.49 0.96
CA HIS A 129 1.60 -2.11 -0.43
C HIS A 129 3.00 -1.92 -1.02
N PRO A 130 3.48 -2.78 -1.93
CA PRO A 130 4.78 -2.56 -2.54
C PRO A 130 4.77 -1.21 -3.26
N GLU A 131 5.74 -0.34 -2.95
CA GLU A 131 5.95 0.89 -3.69
C GLU A 131 6.28 0.53 -5.14
N ARG A 132 5.47 1.01 -6.09
CA ARG A 132 5.78 0.92 -7.51
C ARG A 132 6.77 2.02 -7.87
N THR A 133 8.00 1.94 -7.36
CA THR A 133 9.09 2.78 -7.85
C THR A 133 9.58 2.16 -9.15
N ALA A 134 9.50 2.91 -10.25
CA ALA A 134 10.07 2.47 -11.51
C ALA A 134 11.58 2.25 -11.30
N ARG A 135 12.08 1.05 -11.63
CA ARG A 135 13.51 0.75 -11.54
C ARG A 135 14.27 1.75 -12.42
N ILE A 136 15.10 2.59 -11.80
CA ILE A 136 16.02 3.50 -12.50
C ILE A 136 17.37 2.79 -12.59
N THR A 137 17.89 2.63 -13.81
CA THR A 137 19.26 2.17 -14.04
C THR A 137 20.11 3.40 -14.34
N ARG A 138 20.80 3.91 -13.31
CA ARG A 138 21.75 5.02 -13.47
C ARG A 138 23.05 4.48 -14.07
N ASP A 139 23.59 5.18 -15.05
CA ASP A 139 24.87 4.89 -15.70
C ASP A 139 25.09 3.42 -16.13
N PRO A 140 24.18 2.84 -16.94
CA PRO A 140 24.32 1.48 -17.43
C PRO A 140 25.59 1.30 -18.26
N SER A 141 26.28 0.18 -18.04
CA SER A 141 27.47 -0.22 -18.79
C SER A 141 27.13 -0.95 -20.09
N THR A 142 25.96 -1.60 -20.15
CA THR A 142 25.50 -2.37 -21.32
C THR A 142 24.04 -2.08 -21.67
N PHE A 143 23.66 -2.34 -22.93
CA PHE A 143 22.29 -2.14 -23.40
C PHE A 143 21.27 -3.00 -22.63
N ASN A 144 21.59 -4.26 -22.36
CA ASN A 144 20.69 -5.19 -21.65
C ASN A 144 20.56 -4.87 -20.15
N GLU A 145 21.53 -4.15 -19.57
CA GLU A 145 21.44 -3.64 -18.21
C GLU A 145 20.47 -2.44 -18.13
N ALA A 146 20.53 -1.57 -19.14
CA ALA A 146 19.67 -0.39 -19.27
C ALA A 146 18.22 -0.75 -19.65
N PHE A 147 18.05 -1.69 -20.58
CA PHE A 147 16.79 -1.92 -21.28
C PHE A 147 16.41 -3.40 -21.28
N ARG A 148 15.21 -3.69 -20.78
CA ARG A 148 14.59 -5.01 -20.82
C ARG A 148 13.77 -5.15 -22.10
N ARG A 149 13.99 -6.24 -22.85
CA ARG A 149 13.12 -6.61 -23.99
C ARG A 149 11.73 -6.97 -23.46
N ILE A 150 10.71 -6.27 -23.93
CA ILE A 150 9.29 -6.46 -23.54
C ILE A 150 8.48 -7.15 -24.64
N GLY A 151 9.02 -7.25 -25.86
CA GLY A 151 8.37 -7.96 -26.94
C GLY A 151 9.17 -7.92 -28.24
N GLY A 152 8.64 -8.57 -29.25
CA GLY A 152 9.07 -8.43 -30.64
C GLY A 152 7.98 -8.91 -31.57
N ARG A 153 7.89 -8.34 -32.76
CA ARG A 153 7.00 -8.78 -33.82
C ARG A 153 7.72 -8.79 -35.16
N LYS A 154 7.30 -9.70 -36.02
CA LYS A 154 7.67 -9.72 -37.43
C LYS A 154 6.78 -8.72 -38.16
N ALA A 155 7.34 -7.57 -38.52
CA ALA A 155 6.59 -6.49 -39.15
C ALA A 155 6.66 -6.61 -40.68
N GLY A 156 5.87 -7.52 -41.25
CA GLY A 156 5.55 -7.54 -42.67
C GLY A 156 4.26 -6.78 -42.94
N ILE A 157 4.32 -5.62 -43.59
CA ILE A 157 3.12 -4.98 -44.16
C ILE A 157 3.17 -5.26 -45.67
N GLY A 158 2.52 -6.35 -46.08
CA GLY A 158 2.28 -6.70 -47.50
C GLY A 158 2.99 -7.97 -48.00
N PRO A 159 2.46 -8.63 -49.05
CA PRO A 159 2.89 -9.95 -49.51
C PRO A 159 4.30 -10.02 -50.16
N SER A 160 5.02 -8.90 -50.26
CA SER A 160 6.36 -8.83 -50.86
C SER A 160 7.38 -8.02 -50.04
N ALA A 161 7.04 -7.64 -48.80
CA ALA A 161 7.97 -6.91 -47.93
C ALA A 161 8.85 -7.90 -47.14
N PRO A 162 10.17 -7.67 -47.03
CA PRO A 162 11.04 -8.51 -46.20
C PRO A 162 10.57 -8.47 -44.75
N ASP A 163 10.60 -9.62 -44.09
CA ASP A 163 10.19 -9.79 -42.69
C ASP A 163 11.14 -8.99 -41.79
N VAL A 164 10.73 -7.80 -41.34
CA VAL A 164 11.56 -6.96 -40.47
C VAL A 164 11.28 -7.36 -39.02
N ASP A 165 12.27 -7.94 -38.37
CA ASP A 165 12.22 -8.18 -36.93
C ASP A 165 12.20 -6.84 -36.19
N GLU A 166 11.03 -6.51 -35.62
CA GLU A 166 10.83 -5.33 -34.78
C GLU A 166 10.90 -5.74 -33.31
N LEU A 167 11.84 -5.19 -32.56
CA LEU A 167 12.04 -5.47 -31.14
C LEU A 167 11.63 -4.29 -30.27
N LEU A 168 10.95 -4.57 -29.15
CA LEU A 168 10.49 -3.57 -28.20
C LEU A 168 11.23 -3.72 -26.87
N TYR A 169 11.75 -2.61 -26.37
CA TYR A 169 12.44 -2.55 -25.10
C TYR A 169 11.88 -1.44 -24.19
N CYS A 170 12.07 -1.62 -22.89
CA CYS A 170 11.66 -0.70 -21.83
C CYS A 170 12.81 -0.51 -20.84
N GLY A 171 13.04 0.74 -20.42
CA GLY A 171 14.04 1.09 -19.42
C GLY A 171 13.75 2.45 -18.81
N ASN A 172 14.51 2.83 -17.78
CA ASN A 172 14.44 4.17 -17.18
C ASN A 172 15.85 4.58 -16.75
N LEU A 173 16.35 5.67 -17.35
CA LEU A 173 17.70 6.19 -17.12
C LEU A 173 17.74 7.34 -16.09
N GLY A 174 16.59 7.79 -15.60
CA GLY A 174 16.48 8.85 -14.59
C GLY A 174 15.42 9.89 -14.92
N SER A 175 15.28 10.27 -16.19
CA SER A 175 14.32 11.28 -16.64
C SER A 175 12.89 10.74 -16.84
N GLY A 176 12.71 9.42 -16.82
CA GLY A 176 11.40 8.78 -17.01
C GLY A 176 11.49 7.41 -17.67
N ILE A 177 10.34 6.73 -17.79
CA ILE A 177 10.26 5.45 -18.50
C ILE A 177 10.39 5.72 -20.01
N LEU A 178 11.33 5.02 -20.64
CA LEU A 178 11.61 5.05 -22.07
C LEU A 178 11.13 3.75 -22.72
N PHE A 179 10.54 3.88 -23.90
CA PHE A 179 10.19 2.76 -24.78
C PHE A 179 11.00 2.86 -26.06
N LEU A 180 11.76 1.82 -26.35
CA LEU A 180 12.65 1.76 -27.51
C LEU A 180 12.09 0.75 -28.52
N ARG A 181 12.11 1.12 -29.78
CA ARG A 181 11.66 0.30 -30.90
C ARG A 181 12.79 0.16 -31.90
N SER A 182 13.33 -1.05 -31.97
CA SER A 182 14.50 -1.39 -32.77
C SER A 182 14.09 -2.13 -34.04
N ARG A 183 14.60 -1.72 -35.20
CA ARG A 183 14.29 -2.27 -36.52
C ARG A 183 15.50 -2.21 -37.43
N LEU A 184 15.67 -3.21 -38.29
CA LEU A 184 16.69 -3.18 -39.33
C LEU A 184 16.16 -2.48 -40.59
N ARG A 185 16.95 -1.55 -41.12
CA ARG A 185 16.70 -0.89 -42.40
C ARG A 185 17.85 -1.12 -43.37
N PRO A 186 17.58 -1.24 -44.68
CA PRO A 186 18.64 -1.15 -45.67
C PRO A 186 19.30 0.23 -45.63
N VAL A 187 20.60 0.31 -45.91
CA VAL A 187 21.35 1.56 -46.06
C VAL A 187 21.10 2.09 -47.47
N ASP A 188 20.39 3.22 -47.59
CA ASP A 188 20.21 3.90 -48.88
C ASP A 188 21.57 4.35 -49.41
N THR A 189 22.10 3.60 -50.37
CA THR A 189 23.36 3.91 -51.05
C THR A 189 23.02 4.08 -52.52
N GLY A 190 23.14 5.29 -53.05
CA GLY A 190 22.78 5.60 -54.44
C GLY A 190 23.47 4.66 -55.43
N GLY A 191 22.67 4.06 -56.33
CA GLY A 191 23.02 3.55 -57.66
C GLY A 191 24.01 2.38 -57.81
N ASN A 192 25.10 2.30 -57.04
CA ASN A 192 26.28 1.53 -57.44
C ASN A 192 26.70 0.43 -56.45
N VAL A 193 25.75 -0.25 -55.80
CA VAL A 193 26.04 -1.33 -54.81
C VAL A 193 25.39 -2.66 -55.19
N HIS A 194 25.23 -2.96 -56.48
CA HIS A 194 24.97 -4.36 -56.88
C HIS A 194 26.23 -5.25 -56.82
N ILE A 195 27.43 -4.65 -56.71
CA ILE A 195 28.69 -5.41 -56.74
C ILE A 195 29.25 -5.70 -55.34
N ALA A 196 29.00 -4.85 -54.32
CA ALA A 196 29.53 -5.08 -52.97
C ALA A 196 28.60 -5.92 -52.06
N ALA A 197 27.31 -6.00 -52.37
CA ALA A 197 26.33 -6.80 -51.62
C ALA A 197 26.59 -8.32 -51.70
N CYS A 198 27.35 -8.76 -52.71
CA CYS A 198 27.66 -10.17 -52.95
C CYS A 198 28.65 -10.76 -51.94
N HIS A 199 29.40 -9.93 -51.20
CA HIS A 199 30.46 -10.42 -50.32
C HIS A 199 30.13 -10.28 -48.83
N HIS A 200 29.42 -9.23 -48.36
CA HIS A 200 29.09 -9.03 -46.94
C HIS A 200 27.64 -8.55 -46.72
N ALA A 201 26.70 -9.49 -46.52
CA ALA A 201 25.27 -9.19 -46.34
C ALA A 201 24.96 -8.21 -45.17
N ASN A 202 25.85 -8.12 -44.17
CA ASN A 202 25.69 -7.23 -43.01
C ASN A 202 26.03 -5.76 -43.29
N ALA A 203 26.77 -5.43 -44.34
CA ALA A 203 27.21 -4.06 -44.62
C ALA A 203 26.12 -3.18 -45.27
N ALA A 204 25.04 -3.80 -45.76
CA ALA A 204 23.95 -3.11 -46.45
C ALA A 204 22.76 -2.75 -45.52
N GLN A 205 22.86 -3.00 -44.21
CA GLN A 205 21.77 -2.77 -43.24
C GLN A 205 22.24 -1.94 -42.04
N ARG A 206 21.39 -1.02 -41.58
CA ARG A 206 21.55 -0.23 -40.34
C ARG A 206 20.47 -0.58 -39.33
N LEU A 207 20.79 -0.48 -38.04
CA LEU A 207 19.82 -0.65 -36.96
C LEU A 207 19.23 0.71 -36.59
N GLU A 208 17.94 0.91 -36.81
CA GLU A 208 17.22 2.10 -36.36
C GLU A 208 16.55 1.84 -35.01
N ILE A 209 16.82 2.70 -34.03
CA ILE A 209 16.18 2.67 -32.71
C ILE A 209 15.38 3.96 -32.54
N GLU A 210 14.07 3.82 -32.48
CA GLU A 210 13.16 4.91 -32.13
C GLU A 210 12.94 4.95 -30.61
N VAL A 211 13.24 6.08 -29.99
CA VAL A 211 13.08 6.30 -28.55
C VAL A 211 11.83 7.15 -28.28
N ARG A 212 10.94 6.64 -27.43
CA ARG A 212 9.73 7.33 -26.95
C ARG A 212 9.81 7.57 -25.45
N GLY A 213 9.40 8.76 -25.01
CA GLY A 213 9.42 9.17 -23.61
C GLY A 213 10.25 10.43 -23.38
N ALA A 214 10.30 10.90 -22.13
CA ALA A 214 11.14 12.02 -21.73
C ALA A 214 12.62 11.59 -21.76
N CYS A 215 13.30 11.90 -22.85
CA CYS A 215 14.69 11.54 -23.12
C CYS A 215 15.49 12.81 -23.43
N SER A 216 16.46 13.12 -22.58
CA SER A 216 17.45 14.18 -22.82
C SER A 216 18.42 13.78 -23.94
N ASP A 217 19.10 14.77 -24.53
CA ASP A 217 20.06 14.49 -25.61
C ASP A 217 21.28 13.69 -25.10
N THR A 218 21.65 13.85 -23.83
CA THR A 218 22.66 13.01 -23.15
C THR A 218 22.22 11.56 -23.02
N GLU A 219 20.95 11.32 -22.65
CA GLU A 219 20.38 9.97 -22.59
C GLU A 219 20.29 9.35 -23.99
N LEU A 220 19.97 10.13 -25.03
CA LEU A 220 19.93 9.67 -26.41
C LEU A 220 21.30 9.21 -26.91
N ALA A 221 22.35 10.02 -26.67
CA ALA A 221 23.73 9.66 -27.00
C ALA A 221 24.23 8.43 -26.22
N LEU A 222 23.79 8.28 -24.97
CA LEU A 222 24.08 7.09 -24.17
C LEU A 222 23.45 5.84 -24.78
N ILE A 223 22.18 5.91 -25.19
CA ILE A 223 21.46 4.80 -25.85
C ILE A 223 22.20 4.36 -27.12
N GLU A 224 22.59 5.32 -27.96
CA GLU A 224 23.32 5.05 -29.20
C GLU A 224 24.65 4.35 -28.94
N ARG A 225 25.45 4.88 -27.99
CA ARG A 225 26.72 4.28 -27.58
C ARG A 225 26.55 2.84 -27.09
N LEU A 226 25.55 2.60 -26.24
CA LEU A 226 25.30 1.27 -25.68
C LEU A 226 24.84 0.27 -26.73
N ALA A 227 23.98 0.70 -27.65
CA ALA A 227 23.50 -0.15 -28.74
C ALA A 227 24.62 -0.46 -29.73
N GLN A 228 25.42 0.54 -30.12
CA GLN A 228 26.54 0.38 -31.04
C GLN A 228 27.64 -0.53 -30.48
N ALA A 229 27.87 -0.54 -29.17
CA ALA A 229 28.85 -1.43 -28.54
C ALA A 229 28.49 -2.93 -28.69
N THR A 230 27.20 -3.24 -28.87
CA THR A 230 26.70 -4.62 -29.04
C THR A 230 26.39 -4.98 -30.48
N GLU A 231 26.37 -4.00 -31.38
CA GLU A 231 25.94 -4.16 -32.77
C GLU A 231 27.10 -3.90 -33.73
N THR A 232 27.29 -4.82 -34.69
CA THR A 232 28.35 -4.70 -35.70
C THR A 232 27.95 -3.78 -36.85
N ARG A 233 26.64 -3.56 -37.01
CA ARG A 233 26.04 -2.68 -38.00
C ARG A 233 26.01 -1.24 -37.48
N PRO A 234 25.95 -0.24 -38.36
CA PRO A 234 25.74 1.14 -37.93
C PRO A 234 24.37 1.28 -37.25
N VAL A 235 24.36 1.85 -36.05
CA VAL A 235 23.15 2.15 -35.27
C VAL A 235 22.77 3.61 -35.45
N VAL A 236 21.49 3.89 -35.66
CA VAL A 236 20.94 5.24 -35.72
C VAL A 236 19.83 5.33 -34.67
N VAL A 237 19.98 6.25 -33.71
CA VAL A 237 18.99 6.46 -32.66
C VAL A 237 18.25 7.77 -32.89
N GLN A 238 16.93 7.73 -32.87
CA GLN A 238 16.09 8.91 -33.11
C GLN A 238 15.03 9.03 -32.02
N ARG A 239 14.87 10.25 -31.49
CA ARG A 239 13.77 10.59 -30.59
C ARG A 239 12.50 10.79 -31.41
N VAL A 240 11.47 9.98 -31.15
CA VAL A 240 10.15 10.20 -31.73
C VAL A 240 9.37 11.11 -30.80
N VAL A 241 9.30 12.39 -31.16
CA VAL A 241 8.36 13.31 -30.53
C VAL A 241 6.98 12.90 -31.01
N MET A 242 6.06 12.61 -30.09
CA MET A 242 4.65 12.50 -30.43
C MET A 242 4.21 13.89 -30.89
N GLY A 243 4.21 14.13 -32.20
CA GLY A 243 3.44 15.21 -32.79
C GLY A 243 1.99 14.99 -32.36
N GLY A 244 1.45 15.92 -31.57
CA GLY A 244 0.00 15.97 -31.36
C GLY A 244 -0.68 16.11 -32.73
N PRO A 245 -1.87 15.51 -32.93
CA PRO A 245 -2.64 15.79 -34.12
C PRO A 245 -2.96 17.30 -34.13
N SER A 246 -2.59 17.99 -35.21
CA SER A 246 -3.11 19.31 -35.55
C SER A 246 -4.61 19.26 -35.82
#